data_AF-A0A6J6GPE2-F1
#
_entry.id   AF-A0A6J6GPE2-F1
#
_cell.length_a   1.000
_cell.length_b   1.000
_cell.length_c   1.000
_cell.angle_alpha   90.00
_cell.angle_beta   90.00
_cell.angle_gamma   90.00
#
_symmetry.space_group_name_H-M   'P 1'
#
loop_
_entity.id
_entity.type
_entity.pdbx_description
1 polymer ?
#
loop_
_entity_poly.entity_id
_entity_poly.type
_entity_poly.pdbx_seq_one_letter_code
_entity_poly.pdbx_strand_id
1 'polypeptide(L)' 'MITCTPPSPRGLPANEMAEVAHRIGCKEVIVAQTVESACETALKMAQSQDAVLVAGSLYIVSAARPFLLSRATKHP' A
#
# COMPACT_ATOMS: atom_id res chain seq x y z
N MET A 1 -6.13 6.73 -2.01
CA MET A 1 -5.82 5.30 -1.79
C MET A 1 -4.60 4.92 -2.60
N ILE A 2 -3.73 4.06 -2.08
CA ILE A 2 -2.61 3.50 -2.87
C ILE A 2 -2.92 2.01 -3.11
N THR A 3 -2.96 1.58 -4.37
CA THR A 3 -3.16 0.17 -4.72
C THR A 3 -1.83 -0.51 -4.99
N CYS A 4 -1.74 -1.80 -4.70
CA CYS A 4 -0.59 -2.62 -5.05
C CYS A 4 -1.01 -4.05 -5.38
N THR A 5 -0.18 -4.76 -6.15
CA THR A 5 -0.38 -6.16 -6.49
C THR A 5 0.05 -7.02 -5.30
N PRO A 6 -0.85 -7.83 -4.70
CA PRO A 6 -0.44 -8.78 -3.66
C PRO A 6 0.60 -9.77 -4.21
N PRO A 7 1.63 -10.16 -3.43
CA PRO A 7 2.65 -11.13 -3.86
C PRO A 7 2.08 -12.56 -3.82
N SER A 8 1.11 -12.84 -4.70
CA SER A 8 0.41 -14.11 -4.81
C SER A 8 -0.07 -14.30 -6.25
N PRO A 9 -0.08 -15.53 -6.80
CA PRO A 9 -0.66 -15.80 -8.12
C PRO A 9 -2.17 -15.52 -8.20
N ARG A 10 -2.85 -15.38 -7.05
CA ARG A 10 -4.27 -14.98 -6.97
C ARG A 10 -4.45 -13.47 -6.76
N GLY A 11 -3.36 -12.69 -6.72
CA GLY A 11 -3.41 -11.26 -6.47
C GLY A 11 -4.03 -10.50 -7.64
N LEU A 12 -5.00 -9.63 -7.35
CA LEU A 12 -5.52 -8.69 -8.34
C LEU A 12 -4.42 -7.67 -8.70
N PRO A 13 -4.11 -7.43 -9.98
CA PRO A 13 -3.13 -6.42 -10.37
C PRO A 13 -3.47 -5.03 -9.85
N ALA A 14 -2.45 -4.25 -9.50
CA ALA A 14 -2.63 -2.93 -8.90
C ALA A 14 -3.49 -1.96 -9.73
N ASN A 15 -3.34 -2.00 -11.07
CA ASN A 15 -4.14 -1.22 -12.01
C ASN A 15 -5.62 -1.63 -11.96
N GLU A 16 -5.91 -2.93 -11.98
CA GLU A 16 -7.29 -3.43 -11.91
C GLU A 16 -7.96 -3.06 -10.58
N MET A 17 -7.21 -3.11 -9.47
CA MET A 17 -7.69 -2.62 -8.18
C MET A 17 -7.95 -1.10 -8.19
N ALA A 18 -7.14 -0.32 -8.92
CA ALA A 18 -7.37 1.12 -9.04
C ALA A 18 -8.66 1.41 -9.80
N GLU A 19 -8.94 0.67 -10.87
CA GLU A 19 -10.22 0.75 -11.58
C GLU A 19 -11.41 0.40 -10.66
N VAL A 20 -11.28 -0.62 -9.81
CA VAL A 20 -12.30 -0.93 -8.79
C VAL A 20 -12.49 0.26 -7.84
N ALA A 21 -11.40 0.82 -7.32
CA ALA A 21 -11.43 1.95 -6.39
C ALA A 21 -12.10 3.19 -7.01
N HIS A 22 -11.81 3.48 -8.28
CA HIS A 22 -12.47 4.57 -9.01
C HIS A 22 -13.97 4.33 -9.19
N ARG A 23 -14.38 3.11 -9.55
CA ARG A 23 -15.82 2.77 -9.70
C ARG A 23 -16.63 2.94 -8.42
N ILE A 24 -16.02 2.79 -7.25
CA ILE A 24 -16.69 3.02 -5.95
C ILE A 24 -16.56 4.47 -5.44
N GLY A 25 -16.03 5.38 -6.26
CA GLY A 25 -15.96 6.81 -5.95
C GLY A 25 -14.67 7.28 -5.28
N CYS A 26 -13.62 6.44 -5.21
CA CYS A 26 -12.31 6.89 -4.77
C CYS A 26 -11.69 7.79 -5.86
N LYS A 27 -11.65 9.10 -5.61
CA LYS A 27 -11.16 10.09 -6.59
C LYS A 27 -9.65 10.05 -6.75
N GLU A 28 -8.94 9.89 -5.63
CA GLU A 28 -7.48 9.90 -5.60
C GLU A 28 -6.95 8.49 -5.40
N VAL A 29 -6.46 7.89 -6.47
CA VAL A 29 -5.87 6.56 -6.46
C VAL A 29 -4.47 6.63 -7.06
N ILE A 30 -3.49 6.08 -6.35
CA ILE A 30 -2.11 5.96 -6.81
C ILE A 30 -1.81 4.48 -6.99
N VAL A 31 -1.25 4.11 -8.14
CA VAL A 31 -0.85 2.74 -8.43
C VAL A 31 0.62 2.54 -8.06
N ALA A 32 0.89 1.55 -7.21
CA ALA A 32 2.22 1.07 -6.91
C ALA A 32 2.34 -0.40 -7.35
N GLN A 33 3.50 -0.81 -7.89
CA GLN A 33 3.65 -2.17 -8.42
C GLN A 33 3.93 -3.21 -7.33
N THR A 34 4.48 -2.78 -6.18
CA THR A 34 4.83 -3.66 -5.06
C THR A 34 4.28 -3.13 -3.74
N VAL A 35 4.24 -3.99 -2.72
CA VAL A 35 3.82 -3.60 -1.37
C VAL A 35 4.79 -2.58 -0.76
N GLU A 36 6.10 -2.74 -0.99
CA GLU A 36 7.15 -1.85 -0.50
C GLU A 36 7.05 -0.45 -1.12
N SER A 37 6.85 -0.37 -2.44
CA SER A 37 6.67 0.92 -3.13
C SER A 37 5.39 1.62 -2.67
N ALA A 38 4.31 0.88 -2.42
CA ALA A 38 3.08 1.43 -1.85
C ALA A 38 3.32 2.00 -0.43
N CYS A 39 4.01 1.25 0.42
CA CYS A 39 4.34 1.68 1.78
C CYS A 39 5.25 2.92 1.75
N GLU A 40 6.24 2.96 0.87
CA GLU A 40 7.12 4.13 0.75
C GLU A 40 6.36 5.36 0.27
N THR A 41 5.51 5.25 -0.74
CA THR A 41 4.67 6.35 -1.21
C THR A 41 3.75 6.84 -0.09
N ALA A 42 3.11 5.93 0.65
CA ALA A 42 2.23 6.29 1.76
C ALA A 42 2.98 7.09 2.84
N LEU A 43 4.16 6.62 3.25
CA LEU A 43 4.98 7.28 4.26
C LEU A 43 5.54 8.63 3.79
N LYS A 44 5.84 8.80 2.50
CA LYS A 44 6.27 10.09 1.93
C LYS A 44 5.14 11.12 1.90
N MET A 45 3.89 10.67 1.78
CA MET A 45 2.71 11.54 1.74
C MET A 45 2.18 11.89 3.13
N ALA A 46 2.27 10.96 4.09
CA ALA A 46 1.76 11.14 5.44
C ALA A 46 2.47 12.29 6.18
N GLN A 47 1.69 13.18 6.76
CA GLN A 47 2.16 14.23 7.66
C GLN A 47 2.18 13.74 9.12
N SER A 48 2.68 14.55 10.04
CA SER A 48 2.87 14.17 11.45
C SER A 48 1.60 13.76 12.20
N GLN A 49 0.42 14.16 11.70
CA GLN A 49 -0.89 13.81 12.28
C GLN A 49 -1.63 12.73 11.50
N ASP A 50 -1.06 12.23 10.41
CA ASP A 50 -1.68 11.21 9.57
C ASP A 50 -1.34 9.80 10.07
N ALA A 51 -2.21 8.85 9.72
CA ALA A 51 -1.96 7.43 9.91
C ALA A 51 -2.01 6.70 8.57
N VAL A 52 -1.12 5.71 8.39
CA VAL A 52 -1.13 4.83 7.22
C VAL A 52 -1.79 3.50 7.59
N LEU A 53 -2.90 3.16 6.92
CA LEU A 53 -3.57 1.87 7.05
C LEU A 53 -3.15 0.92 5.93
N VAL A 54 -2.56 -0.22 6.30
CA VAL A 54 -2.27 -1.33 5.37
C VAL A 54 -3.31 -2.42 5.56
N ALA A 55 -4.10 -2.72 4.53
CA ALA A 55 -5.23 -3.63 4.61
C ALA A 55 -5.53 -4.36 3.29
N GLY A 56 -6.59 -5.17 3.27
CA GLY A 56 -7.14 -5.82 2.06
C GLY A 56 -6.65 -7.25 1.80
N SER A 57 -5.48 -7.64 2.32
CA SER A 57 -4.95 -9.00 2.15
C SER A 57 -3.92 -9.37 3.21
N LEU A 58 -3.96 -10.62 3.70
CA LEU A 58 -2.90 -11.17 4.55
C LEU A 58 -1.54 -11.20 3.84
N TYR A 59 -1.51 -11.43 2.51
CA TYR A 59 -0.27 -11.38 1.74
C TYR A 59 0.32 -9.97 1.68
N ILE A 60 -0.53 -8.94 1.59
CA ILE A 60 -0.09 -7.53 1.63
C ILE A 60 0.46 -7.19 3.02
N VAL A 61 -0.33 -7.43 4.08
CA VAL A 61 0.08 -7.08 5.46
C VAL A 61 1.34 -7.83 5.87
N SER A 62 1.45 -9.11 5.50
CA SER A 62 2.64 -9.93 5.79
C SER A 62 3.89 -9.41 5.09
N ALA A 63 3.78 -8.93 3.85
CA ALA A 63 4.91 -8.35 3.11
C ALA A 63 5.26 -6.94 3.61
N ALA A 64 4.28 -6.13 3.99
CA ALA A 64 4.49 -4.77 4.49
C ALA A 64 5.21 -4.76 5.85
N ARG A 65 4.88 -5.70 6.75
CA ARG A 65 5.42 -5.74 8.12
C ARG A 65 6.95 -5.70 8.21
N PRO A 66 7.72 -6.62 7.57
CA PRO A 66 9.18 -6.59 7.65
C PRO A 66 9.77 -5.31 7.03
N PHE A 67 9.19 -4.80 5.94
CA PHE A 67 9.61 -3.55 5.32
C PHE A 67 9.47 -2.37 6.31
N LEU A 68 8.30 -2.23 6.95
CA LEU A 68 8.01 -1.15 7.89
C LEU A 68 8.87 -1.24 9.17
N LEU A 69 9.05 -2.44 9.72
CA LEU A 69 9.91 -2.64 10.90
C LEU A 69 11.37 -2.26 10.63
N SER A 70 11.89 -2.57 9.44
CA SER A 70 13.25 -2.19 9.05
C SER A 70 13.47 -0.68 8.91
N ARG A 71 12.39 0.11 8.79
CA ARG A 71 12.44 1.57 8.72
C ARG A 71 12.25 2.21 10.08
N ALA A 72 11.39 1.66 10.93
CA ALA A 72 11.19 2.14 12.30
C ALA A 72 12.48 2.09 13.13
N THR A 73 13.33 1.09 12.91
CA THR A 73 14.63 0.98 13.58
C THR A 73 15.71 1.96 13.09
N LYS A 74 15.46 2.68 11.98
CA LYS A 74 16.41 3.62 11.37
C LYS A 74 16.11 5.09 11.67
N HIS A 75 15.05 5.39 12.43
CA HIS A 75 14.66 6.75 12.81
C HIS A 75 14.52 6.79 14.35
N PRO A 76 15.51 7.34 15.10
CA PRO A 76 15.38 7.55 16.54
C PRO A 76 14.38 8.66 16.88
#